data_AF-A5DCJ8-F1
#
_entry.id   AF-A5DCJ8-F1
#
_cell.length_a   1.000
_cell.length_b   1.000
_cell.length_c   1.000
_cell.angle_alpha   90.00
_cell.angle_beta   90.00
_cell.angle_gamma   90.00
#
_symmetry.space_group_name_H-M   'P 1'
#
loop_
_entity.id
_entity.type
_entity.pdbx_description
1 polymer ?
#
loop_
_entity_poly.entity_id
_entity_poly.type
_entity_poly.pdbx_seq_one_letter_code
_entity_poly.pdbx_strand_id
1 'polypeptide(L)'
;MVLFFSCSVGLFYYFTSMHQRYLTRYSLQPPLMRLSLLLLLTVASALVVDPSAKYICSEEDSTDCYPQIFVPTEEWKTIKPGQEIPPGLHVRMNMDSLQKEAKLMSEDERESEETPKEIGFNGGESEHFEGHKVENQVPAVYETSDVSTFNGAVNAVLRFGDRITSSSSGKLNEKDINDAAETLVDLSHDLEHGVRLTQDPKIFISILDIADSGWFGSQGETFADHGVVVAQQSRGHW
;
A
#
# COMPACT_ATOMS: atom_id res chain seq x y z
N MET A 1 -31.12 -39.45 -97.56
CA MET A 1 -31.12 -38.02 -97.22
C MET A 1 -31.99 -37.88 -95.98
N VAL A 2 -31.51 -38.29 -94.79
CA VAL A 2 -31.00 -37.38 -93.75
C VAL A 2 -29.91 -38.11 -92.94
N LEU A 3 -28.64 -37.82 -93.19
CA LEU A 3 -27.51 -38.17 -92.33
C LEU A 3 -26.75 -36.88 -91.99
N PHE A 4 -27.42 -35.95 -91.31
CA PHE A 4 -26.80 -34.68 -90.90
C PHE A 4 -27.48 -34.13 -89.65
N PHE A 5 -27.52 -34.85 -88.53
CA PHE A 5 -27.94 -34.24 -87.26
C PHE A 5 -27.29 -34.82 -85.99
N SER A 6 -26.16 -35.53 -86.10
CA SER A 6 -25.48 -36.11 -84.93
C SER A 6 -24.15 -35.46 -84.57
N CYS A 7 -23.74 -34.36 -85.22
CA CYS A 7 -22.40 -33.78 -85.03
C CYS A 7 -22.35 -32.50 -84.16
N SER A 8 -23.47 -31.93 -83.72
CA SER A 8 -23.45 -30.65 -82.99
C SER A 8 -23.80 -30.73 -81.49
N VAL A 9 -24.28 -31.88 -81.00
CA VAL A 9 -24.71 -32.00 -79.59
C VAL A 9 -23.56 -32.49 -78.68
N GLY A 10 -22.52 -33.13 -79.22
CA GLY A 10 -21.40 -33.68 -78.43
C GLY A 10 -20.41 -32.64 -77.89
N LEU A 11 -20.31 -31.46 -78.50
CA LEU A 11 -19.33 -30.43 -78.12
C LEU A 11 -19.81 -29.49 -77.00
N PHE A 12 -21.13 -29.36 -76.80
CA PHE A 12 -21.67 -28.56 -75.68
C PHE A 12 -21.63 -29.30 -74.33
N TYR A 13 -21.67 -30.64 -74.32
CA TYR A 13 -21.57 -31.42 -73.09
C TYR A 13 -20.15 -31.52 -72.53
N TYR A 14 -19.11 -31.32 -73.35
CA TYR A 14 -17.73 -31.34 -72.86
C TYR A 14 -17.30 -30.02 -72.21
N PHE A 15 -17.87 -28.88 -72.61
CA PHE A 15 -17.48 -27.57 -72.05
C PHE A 15 -18.15 -27.28 -70.69
N THR A 16 -19.36 -27.78 -70.44
CA THR A 16 -20.04 -27.62 -69.14
C THR A 16 -19.52 -28.60 -68.08
N SER A 17 -19.00 -29.76 -68.47
CA SER A 17 -18.39 -30.73 -67.53
C SER A 17 -17.03 -30.26 -66.98
N MET A 18 -16.32 -29.38 -67.70
CA MET A 18 -15.04 -28.81 -67.27
C MET A 18 -15.21 -27.63 -66.30
N HIS A 19 -16.27 -26.82 -66.45
CA HIS A 19 -16.55 -25.71 -65.53
C HIS A 19 -17.23 -26.14 -64.22
N GLN A 20 -17.97 -27.25 -64.21
CA GLN A 20 -18.61 -27.78 -63.00
C GLN A 20 -17.60 -28.42 -62.00
N ARG A 21 -16.38 -28.72 -62.44
CA ARG A 21 -15.32 -29.33 -61.63
C ARG A 21 -14.33 -28.33 -61.03
N TYR A 22 -14.40 -27.06 -61.43
CA TYR A 22 -13.50 -26.02 -60.91
C TYR A 22 -14.03 -25.34 -59.65
N LEU A 23 -15.36 -25.27 -59.47
CA LEU A 23 -15.98 -24.63 -58.31
C LEU A 23 -16.34 -25.61 -57.16
N THR A 24 -16.15 -26.91 -57.34
CA THR A 24 -16.44 -27.93 -56.31
C THR A 24 -15.21 -28.40 -55.54
N ARG A 25 -14.00 -27.90 -55.85
CA ARG A 25 -12.77 -28.19 -55.08
C ARG A 25 -12.48 -27.21 -53.93
N TYR A 26 -13.28 -26.18 -53.74
CA TYR A 26 -13.15 -25.24 -52.61
C TYR A 26 -14.13 -25.51 -51.45
N SER A 27 -14.77 -26.70 -51.40
CA SER A 27 -15.75 -27.03 -50.33
C SER A 27 -15.22 -27.97 -49.23
N LEU A 28 -13.97 -28.41 -49.29
CA LEU A 28 -13.35 -29.18 -48.20
C LEU A 28 -12.57 -28.25 -47.26
N GLN A 29 -13.26 -27.49 -46.40
CA GLN A 29 -12.68 -26.97 -45.15
C GLN A 29 -13.69 -26.38 -44.12
N PRO A 30 -14.87 -27.00 -43.84
CA PRO A 30 -15.77 -26.47 -42.82
C PRO A 30 -15.22 -26.44 -41.37
N PRO A 31 -14.33 -27.36 -40.89
CA PRO A 31 -13.83 -27.25 -39.52
C PRO A 31 -12.72 -26.20 -39.36
N LEU A 32 -11.89 -25.98 -40.39
CA LEU A 32 -10.76 -25.04 -40.28
C LEU A 32 -11.21 -23.58 -40.38
N MET A 33 -12.26 -23.30 -41.15
CA MET A 33 -12.86 -21.97 -41.19
C MET A 33 -13.58 -21.64 -39.87
N ARG A 34 -14.19 -22.63 -39.20
CA ARG A 34 -14.76 -22.47 -37.85
C ARG A 34 -13.68 -22.28 -36.79
N LEU A 35 -12.58 -23.03 -36.87
CA LEU A 35 -11.43 -22.85 -35.97
C LEU A 35 -10.82 -21.45 -36.13
N SER A 36 -10.67 -20.98 -37.36
CA SER A 36 -10.19 -19.62 -37.67
C SER A 36 -11.13 -18.54 -37.14
N LEU A 37 -12.44 -18.71 -37.27
CA LEU A 37 -13.42 -17.74 -36.75
C LEU A 37 -13.45 -17.74 -35.22
N LEU A 38 -13.34 -18.90 -34.57
CA LEU A 38 -13.24 -19.01 -33.11
C LEU A 38 -11.93 -18.39 -32.60
N LEU A 39 -10.81 -18.61 -33.30
CA LEU A 39 -9.52 -17.99 -33.00
C LEU A 39 -9.58 -16.46 -33.16
N LEU A 40 -10.29 -15.97 -34.18
CA LEU A 40 -10.49 -14.52 -34.38
C LEU A 40 -11.39 -13.92 -33.29
N LEU A 41 -12.45 -14.64 -32.86
CA LEU A 41 -13.32 -14.17 -31.76
C LEU A 41 -12.57 -14.12 -30.42
N THR A 42 -11.74 -15.11 -30.10
CA THR A 42 -10.97 -15.10 -28.85
C THR A 42 -9.94 -13.98 -28.83
N VAL A 43 -9.28 -13.70 -29.95
CA VAL A 43 -8.35 -12.56 -30.08
C VAL A 43 -9.09 -11.22 -29.99
N ALA A 44 -10.30 -11.10 -30.56
CA ALA A 44 -11.08 -9.87 -30.50
C ALA A 44 -11.47 -9.49 -29.05
N SER A 45 -11.84 -10.47 -28.21
CA SER A 45 -12.13 -10.23 -26.79
C SER A 45 -10.92 -9.76 -25.97
N ALA A 46 -9.70 -10.18 -26.36
CA ALA A 46 -8.47 -9.77 -25.68
C ALA A 46 -8.04 -8.32 -26.02
N LEU A 47 -8.62 -7.71 -27.06
CA LEU A 47 -8.35 -6.34 -27.49
C LEU A 47 -9.40 -5.33 -27.02
N VAL A 48 -10.31 -5.72 -26.12
CA VAL A 48 -11.25 -4.78 -25.52
C VAL A 48 -10.48 -3.86 -24.56
N VAL A 49 -9.87 -2.83 -25.14
CA VAL A 49 -9.37 -1.66 -24.42
C VAL A 49 -10.59 -0.84 -24.04
N ASP A 50 -10.85 -0.67 -22.75
CA ASP A 50 -11.90 0.20 -22.24
C ASP A 50 -11.59 1.65 -22.70
N PRO A 51 -12.39 2.23 -23.61
CA PRO A 51 -12.11 3.56 -24.14
C PRO A 51 -12.33 4.69 -23.12
N SER A 52 -12.81 4.39 -21.91
CA SER A 52 -13.02 5.35 -20.82
C SER A 52 -11.90 5.34 -19.77
N ALA A 53 -11.01 4.34 -19.80
CA ALA A 53 -9.93 4.26 -18.83
C ALA A 53 -8.93 5.42 -19.04
N LYS A 54 -8.68 6.20 -17.99
CA LYS A 54 -7.64 7.23 -18.00
C LYS A 54 -6.28 6.57 -17.76
N TYR A 55 -5.29 6.95 -18.56
CA TYR A 55 -3.92 6.41 -18.50
C TYR A 55 -2.93 7.45 -18.00
N ILE A 56 -1.89 6.99 -17.31
CA ILE A 56 -0.71 7.74 -16.89
C ILE A 56 0.46 7.14 -17.68
N CYS A 57 1.31 8.00 -18.25
CA CYS A 57 2.51 7.56 -18.97
C CYS A 57 3.75 8.04 -18.22
N SER A 58 4.80 7.22 -18.23
CA SER A 58 6.10 7.57 -17.65
C SER A 58 6.74 8.75 -18.38
N GLU A 59 7.44 9.61 -17.64
CA GLU A 59 8.10 10.80 -18.21
C GLU A 59 9.32 10.43 -19.07
N GLU A 60 10.02 9.36 -18.71
CA GLU A 60 11.21 8.86 -19.43
C GLU A 60 10.83 8.13 -20.72
N ASP A 61 9.76 7.34 -20.68
CA ASP A 61 9.32 6.47 -21.78
C ASP A 61 7.85 6.71 -22.13
N SER A 62 7.61 7.49 -23.17
CA SER A 62 6.25 7.83 -23.66
C SER A 62 5.40 6.63 -24.12
N THR A 63 6.00 5.45 -24.26
CA THR A 63 5.31 4.19 -24.60
C THR A 63 4.94 3.36 -23.37
N ASP A 64 5.49 3.66 -22.19
CA ASP A 64 5.13 3.01 -20.93
C ASP A 64 3.94 3.73 -20.30
N CYS A 65 2.73 3.31 -20.68
CA CYS A 65 1.49 3.84 -20.14
C CYS A 65 0.72 2.76 -19.37
N TYR A 66 0.21 3.14 -18.21
CA TYR A 66 -0.55 2.28 -17.30
C TYR A 66 -1.86 2.98 -16.88
N PRO A 67 -2.90 2.22 -16.48
CA PRO A 67 -4.16 2.83 -16.05
C PRO A 67 -3.94 3.68 -14.79
N GLN A 68 -4.66 4.80 -14.68
CA GLN A 68 -4.63 5.66 -13.50
C GLN A 68 -5.10 4.92 -12.24
N ILE A 69 -6.05 4.01 -12.36
CA ILE A 69 -6.55 3.18 -11.26
C ILE A 69 -5.82 1.85 -11.28
N PHE A 70 -5.35 1.41 -10.11
CA PHE A 70 -4.69 0.12 -9.96
C PHE A 70 -5.65 -1.04 -10.24
N VAL A 71 -5.23 -1.92 -11.15
CA VAL A 71 -5.94 -3.14 -11.50
C VAL A 71 -5.40 -4.29 -10.64
N PRO A 72 -6.13 -4.69 -9.59
CA PRO A 72 -5.67 -5.68 -8.64
C PRO A 72 -5.72 -7.10 -9.20
N THR A 73 -4.84 -7.93 -8.66
CA THR A 73 -4.75 -9.37 -8.91
C THR A 73 -4.56 -10.09 -7.59
N GLU A 74 -4.75 -11.41 -7.56
CA GLU A 74 -4.48 -12.24 -6.38
C GLU A 74 -2.97 -12.31 -6.04
N GLU A 75 -2.11 -12.06 -7.03
CA GLU A 75 -0.66 -11.96 -6.84
C GLU A 75 -0.22 -10.51 -6.56
N TRP A 76 0.92 -10.37 -5.88
CA TRP A 76 1.54 -9.09 -5.59
C TRP A 76 1.99 -8.39 -6.87
N LYS A 77 1.49 -7.18 -7.11
CA LYS A 77 1.92 -6.33 -8.22
C LYS A 77 2.41 -4.98 -7.73
N THR A 78 3.51 -4.52 -8.31
CA THR A 78 4.05 -3.18 -8.08
C THR A 78 3.03 -2.10 -8.44
N ILE A 79 2.87 -1.14 -7.53
CA ILE A 79 2.10 0.09 -7.74
C ILE A 79 3.00 1.11 -8.42
N LYS A 80 2.59 1.59 -9.60
CA LYS A 80 3.32 2.60 -10.36
C LYS A 80 3.10 4.01 -9.78
N PRO A 81 4.01 4.97 -10.04
CA PRO A 81 3.87 6.34 -9.57
C PRO A 81 2.55 7.00 -10.01
N GLY A 82 1.92 7.76 -9.12
CA GLY A 82 0.68 8.49 -9.43
C GLY A 82 -0.57 7.61 -9.62
N GLN A 83 -0.46 6.29 -9.46
CA GLN A 83 -1.58 5.37 -9.61
C GLN A 83 -2.46 5.37 -8.34
N GLU A 84 -3.77 5.46 -8.52
CA GLU A 84 -4.77 5.42 -7.46
C GLU A 84 -5.04 3.98 -7.03
N ILE A 85 -5.10 3.73 -5.72
CA ILE A 85 -5.30 2.40 -5.15
C ILE A 85 -6.77 2.28 -4.69
N PRO A 86 -7.58 1.38 -5.28
CA PRO A 86 -8.93 1.10 -4.79
C PRO A 86 -8.94 0.63 -3.33
N PRO A 87 -9.98 0.97 -2.54
CA PRO A 87 -10.11 0.51 -1.18
C PRO A 87 -10.27 -1.02 -1.10
N GLY A 88 -9.85 -1.63 0.01
CA GLY A 88 -10.00 -3.07 0.26
C GLY A 88 -8.89 -3.95 -0.35
N LEU A 89 -7.85 -3.35 -0.94
CA LEU A 89 -6.65 -4.06 -1.37
C LEU A 89 -5.64 -4.17 -0.23
N HIS A 90 -4.90 -5.28 -0.23
CA HIS A 90 -3.80 -5.46 0.71
C HIS A 90 -2.53 -4.87 0.10
N VAL A 91 -1.91 -3.93 0.81
CA VAL A 91 -0.76 -3.15 0.33
C VAL A 91 0.43 -3.41 1.24
N ARG A 92 1.60 -3.64 0.64
CA ARG A 92 2.87 -3.76 1.36
C ARG A 92 3.98 -2.97 0.69
N MET A 93 5.09 -2.83 1.41
CA MET A 93 6.38 -2.41 0.88
C MET A 93 7.23 -3.67 0.71
N ASN A 94 7.76 -3.91 -0.48
CA ASN A 94 8.76 -4.96 -0.70
C ASN A 94 10.11 -4.46 -0.17
N MET A 95 10.72 -5.17 0.77
CA MET A 95 11.97 -4.73 1.42
C MET A 95 13.19 -4.84 0.50
N ASP A 96 13.18 -5.76 -0.48
CA ASP A 96 14.29 -5.96 -1.40
C ASP A 96 14.29 -4.89 -2.50
N SER A 97 13.13 -4.62 -3.09
CA SER A 97 12.99 -3.64 -4.18
C SER A 97 12.66 -2.23 -3.71
N LEU A 98 12.26 -2.06 -2.44
CA LEU A 98 11.70 -0.83 -1.87
C LEU A 98 10.52 -0.26 -2.68
N GLN A 99 9.78 -1.13 -3.38
CA GLN A 99 8.59 -0.75 -4.15
C GLN A 99 7.29 -1.11 -3.42
N LYS A 100 6.26 -0.27 -3.59
CA LYS A 100 4.92 -0.53 -3.05
C LYS A 100 4.26 -1.59 -3.93
N GLU A 101 3.66 -2.58 -3.31
CA GLU A 101 2.93 -3.64 -4.01
C GLU A 101 1.53 -3.75 -3.42
N ALA A 102 0.56 -4.14 -4.25
CA ALA A 102 -0.79 -4.46 -3.79
C ALA A 102 -1.31 -5.76 -4.42
N LYS A 103 -2.18 -6.44 -3.69
CA LYS A 103 -2.94 -7.59 -4.17
C LYS A 103 -4.37 -7.59 -3.64
N LEU A 104 -5.22 -8.36 -4.30
CA LEU A 104 -6.55 -8.73 -3.83
C LEU A 104 -6.41 -9.95 -2.93
N MET A 105 -6.93 -9.89 -1.71
CA MET A 105 -6.96 -11.04 -0.81
C MET A 105 -8.08 -12.00 -1.22
N SER A 106 -7.76 -13.29 -1.28
CA SER A 106 -8.79 -14.33 -1.34
C SER A 106 -9.54 -14.42 -0.01
N GLU A 107 -10.76 -14.96 -0.02
CA GLU A 107 -11.55 -15.18 1.20
C GLU A 107 -10.77 -15.96 2.28
N ASP A 108 -10.01 -16.99 1.89
CA ASP A 108 -9.23 -17.83 2.81
C ASP A 108 -8.11 -17.04 3.52
N GLU A 109 -7.49 -16.09 2.82
CA GLU A 109 -6.41 -15.26 3.39
C GLU A 109 -6.97 -14.25 4.40
N ARG A 110 -8.15 -13.68 4.14
CA ARG A 110 -8.80 -12.70 5.04
C ARG A 110 -9.10 -13.32 6.40
N GLU A 111 -9.62 -14.54 6.43
CA GLU A 111 -9.89 -15.26 7.68
C GLU A 111 -8.60 -15.56 8.49
N SER A 112 -7.47 -15.76 7.80
CA SER A 112 -6.19 -16.07 8.44
C SER A 112 -5.50 -14.85 9.07
N GLU A 113 -5.75 -13.64 8.53
CA GLU A 113 -5.17 -12.38 9.02
C GLU A 113 -6.01 -11.71 10.12
N GLU A 114 -7.30 -12.06 10.24
CA GLU A 114 -8.20 -11.55 11.29
C GLU A 114 -7.99 -12.21 12.67
N THR A 115 -7.08 -13.18 12.79
CA THR A 115 -6.67 -13.70 14.09
C THR A 115 -5.52 -12.86 14.65
N PRO A 116 -5.67 -12.17 15.80
CA PRO A 116 -4.53 -11.87 16.62
C PRO A 116 -3.88 -13.22 16.93
N LYS A 117 -2.74 -13.51 16.29
CA LYS A 117 -1.87 -14.60 16.74
C LYS A 117 -1.46 -14.24 18.16
N GLU A 118 -2.21 -14.75 19.13
CA GLU A 118 -1.67 -15.00 20.46
C GLU A 118 -0.37 -15.79 20.22
N ILE A 119 0.75 -15.15 20.51
CA ILE A 119 2.06 -15.76 20.42
C ILE A 119 2.07 -16.87 21.48
N GLY A 120 1.73 -18.08 21.04
CA GLY A 120 1.88 -19.30 21.81
C GLY A 120 3.37 -19.58 21.99
N PHE A 121 3.94 -19.01 23.05
CA PHE A 121 5.31 -19.30 23.48
C PHE A 121 5.34 -20.70 24.10
N ASN A 122 5.70 -21.70 23.29
CA ASN A 122 5.92 -23.06 23.77
C ASN A 122 7.32 -23.15 24.36
N GLY A 123 7.38 -23.56 25.62
CA GLY A 123 8.55 -23.43 26.48
C GLY A 123 9.71 -24.36 26.12
N GLY A 124 10.92 -23.85 26.36
CA GLY A 124 12.16 -24.59 26.54
C GLY A 124 12.97 -23.92 27.65
N GLU A 125 12.81 -24.46 28.86
CA GLU A 125 13.72 -24.47 30.01
C GLU A 125 14.11 -23.15 30.73
N SER A 126 13.51 -22.98 31.93
CA SER A 126 13.98 -22.37 33.19
C SER A 126 14.81 -21.07 33.13
N GLU A 127 14.45 -19.98 33.82
CA GLU A 127 14.41 -19.93 35.29
C GLU A 127 13.32 -19.01 35.88
N HIS A 128 12.77 -19.48 37.01
CA HIS A 128 12.05 -18.79 38.09
C HIS A 128 10.84 -17.91 37.75
N PHE A 129 9.72 -18.57 37.45
CA PHE A 129 8.38 -18.01 37.48
C PHE A 129 7.76 -18.20 38.86
N GLU A 130 7.45 -17.12 39.56
CA GLU A 130 6.53 -17.14 40.70
C GLU A 130 5.32 -16.29 40.32
N GLY A 131 4.26 -16.96 39.88
CA GLY A 131 3.01 -16.32 39.51
C GLY A 131 2.15 -16.04 40.74
N HIS A 132 1.36 -14.96 40.70
CA HIS A 132 -0.10 -15.06 40.84
C HIS A 132 -0.85 -13.75 40.58
N LYS A 133 -1.99 -13.95 39.92
CA LYS A 133 -3.26 -13.20 39.90
C LYS A 133 -3.37 -11.98 38.99
N VAL A 134 -4.02 -12.22 37.85
CA VAL A 134 -4.85 -11.23 37.14
C VAL A 134 -5.94 -10.78 38.10
N GLU A 135 -5.79 -9.58 38.65
CA GLU A 135 -6.88 -8.81 39.20
C GLU A 135 -6.94 -7.50 38.43
N ASN A 136 -8.15 -7.17 37.97
CA ASN A 136 -8.51 -5.92 37.32
C ASN A 136 -8.17 -4.75 38.27
N GLN A 137 -6.94 -4.27 38.21
CA GLN A 137 -6.50 -3.07 38.92
C GLN A 137 -5.60 -2.29 37.98
N VAL A 138 -6.06 -1.09 37.66
CA VAL A 138 -5.30 0.00 37.02
C VAL A 138 -3.91 0.05 37.67
N PRO A 139 -2.81 -0.27 36.97
CA PRO A 139 -1.51 -0.26 37.62
C PRO A 139 -1.03 1.19 37.70
N ALA A 140 -1.24 1.78 38.87
CA ALA A 140 -0.45 2.89 39.35
C ALA A 140 0.96 2.39 39.70
N VAL A 141 1.84 2.24 38.71
CA VAL A 141 3.31 2.21 38.89
C VAL A 141 3.99 2.75 37.62
N TYR A 142 4.10 4.07 37.51
CA TYR A 142 4.94 4.75 36.51
C TYR A 142 6.30 5.08 37.12
N GLU A 143 6.99 4.09 37.68
CA GLU A 143 8.29 4.30 38.32
C GLU A 143 9.41 3.67 37.47
N THR A 144 9.62 4.25 36.29
CA THR A 144 10.92 4.17 35.63
C THR A 144 11.38 5.60 35.38
N SER A 145 12.24 6.12 36.26
CA SER A 145 12.94 7.39 36.05
C SER A 145 14.09 7.27 35.05
N ASP A 146 14.31 6.08 34.49
CA ASP A 146 15.36 5.85 33.51
C ASP A 146 14.89 6.31 32.12
N VAL A 147 15.18 7.57 31.83
CA VAL A 147 14.88 8.22 30.56
C VAL A 147 15.72 7.70 29.39
N SER A 148 16.72 6.83 29.62
CA SER A 148 17.53 6.23 28.54
C SER A 148 16.81 5.11 27.77
N THR A 149 15.64 4.68 28.25
CA THR A 149 14.81 3.66 27.60
C THR A 149 13.63 4.30 26.86
N PHE A 150 13.13 3.66 25.80
CA PHE A 150 11.96 4.14 25.06
C PHE A 150 10.77 4.42 25.98
N ASN A 151 10.38 3.44 26.81
CA ASN A 151 9.22 3.57 27.69
C ASN A 151 9.45 4.63 28.78
N GLY A 152 10.67 4.75 29.30
CA GLY A 152 11.01 5.77 30.29
C GLY A 152 10.94 7.18 29.70
N ALA A 153 11.47 7.38 28.49
CA ALA A 153 11.44 8.65 27.79
C ALA A 153 10.00 9.06 27.41
N VAL A 154 9.19 8.13 26.87
CA VAL A 154 7.76 8.38 26.59
C VAL A 154 7.01 8.75 27.88
N ASN A 155 7.24 8.02 28.97
CA ASN A 155 6.59 8.32 30.25
C ASN A 155 6.99 9.70 30.79
N ALA A 156 8.24 10.11 30.62
CA ALA A 156 8.69 11.45 31.02
C ALA A 156 7.96 12.55 30.23
N VAL A 157 7.82 12.37 28.90
CA VAL A 157 7.08 13.28 28.01
C VAL A 157 5.60 13.37 28.40
N LEU A 158 4.92 12.24 28.58
CA LEU A 158 3.50 12.21 28.96
C LEU A 158 3.28 12.89 30.32
N ARG A 159 4.12 12.58 31.31
CA ARG A 159 4.05 13.19 32.64
C ARG A 159 4.26 14.71 32.58
N PHE A 160 5.10 15.20 31.68
CA PHE A 160 5.29 16.63 31.53
C PHE A 160 4.11 17.28 30.81
N GLY A 161 3.60 16.69 29.73
CA GLY A 161 2.39 17.16 29.05
C GLY A 161 1.21 17.28 30.01
N ASP A 162 0.99 16.27 30.86
CA ASP A 162 -0.02 16.27 31.91
C ASP A 162 0.17 17.42 32.92
N ARG A 163 1.42 17.77 33.24
CA ARG A 163 1.72 18.86 34.19
C ARG A 163 1.49 20.24 33.59
N ILE A 164 1.80 20.42 32.31
CA ILE A 164 1.53 21.64 31.55
C ILE A 164 0.03 21.87 31.44
N THR A 165 -0.71 20.84 31.00
CA THR A 165 -2.18 20.90 30.87
C THR A 165 -2.86 21.11 32.22
N SER A 166 -2.36 20.48 33.29
CA SER A 166 -2.92 20.61 34.64
C SER A 166 -2.44 21.85 35.42
N SER A 167 -1.61 22.73 34.81
CA SER A 167 -1.07 23.96 35.46
C SER A 167 -0.42 23.70 36.83
N SER A 168 0.23 22.55 37.00
CA SER A 168 0.79 22.14 38.29
C SER A 168 2.15 22.82 38.55
N SER A 169 2.21 23.71 39.55
CA SER A 169 3.39 24.54 39.88
C SER A 169 4.57 23.79 40.53
N GLY A 170 4.64 22.47 40.41
CA GLY A 170 5.77 21.70 40.91
C GLY A 170 7.03 22.03 40.10
N LYS A 171 8.21 22.02 40.76
CA LYS A 171 9.51 22.19 40.08
C LYS A 171 9.62 21.17 38.95
N LEU A 172 9.73 21.67 37.71
CA LEU A 172 9.90 20.85 36.53
C LEU A 172 11.38 20.46 36.47
N ASN A 173 11.68 19.17 36.36
CA ASN A 173 13.04 18.73 36.08
C ASN A 173 13.27 18.89 34.58
N GLU A 174 13.71 20.07 34.18
CA GLU A 174 14.10 20.41 32.81
C GLU A 174 15.00 19.37 32.16
N LYS A 175 15.97 18.92 32.96
CA LYS A 175 16.94 17.91 32.56
C LYS A 175 16.26 16.60 32.14
N ASP A 176 15.27 16.14 32.89
CA ASP A 176 14.63 14.85 32.62
C ASP A 176 13.85 14.87 31.28
N ILE A 177 13.36 16.03 30.85
CA ILE A 177 12.64 16.18 29.58
C ILE A 177 13.58 16.38 28.41
N ASN A 178 14.67 17.12 28.59
CA ASN A 178 15.69 17.22 27.56
C ASN A 178 16.33 15.86 27.31
N ASP A 179 16.73 15.14 28.38
CA ASP A 179 17.31 13.81 28.29
C ASP A 179 16.31 12.80 27.67
N ALA A 180 15.01 12.91 27.98
CA ALA A 180 13.97 12.09 27.34
C ALA A 180 13.74 12.45 25.87
N ALA A 181 13.71 13.73 25.51
CA ALA A 181 13.54 14.16 24.12
C ALA A 181 14.73 13.73 23.26
N GLU A 182 15.96 13.87 23.75
CA GLU A 182 17.17 13.35 23.12
C GLU A 182 17.08 11.84 22.92
N THR A 183 16.69 11.09 23.97
CA THR A 183 16.52 9.64 23.86
C THR A 183 15.45 9.25 22.84
N LEU A 184 14.33 9.98 22.76
CA LEU A 184 13.30 9.70 21.75
C LEU A 184 13.79 9.98 20.34
N VAL A 185 14.54 11.06 20.13
CA VAL A 185 15.17 11.36 18.84
C VAL A 185 16.16 10.26 18.48
N ASP A 186 17.03 9.89 19.41
CA ASP A 186 18.02 8.84 19.26
C ASP A 186 17.40 7.47 19.03
N LEU A 187 16.21 7.17 19.56
CA LEU A 187 15.53 5.89 19.32
C LEU A 187 14.64 5.94 18.08
N SER A 188 14.21 7.11 17.62
CA SER A 188 13.29 7.25 16.48
C SER A 188 13.89 6.85 15.12
N HIS A 189 15.22 6.72 15.03
CA HIS A 189 15.87 6.17 13.83
C HIS A 189 15.52 4.69 13.62
N ASP A 190 15.10 3.99 14.68
CA ASP A 190 14.64 2.61 14.62
C ASP A 190 13.18 2.57 14.16
N LEU A 191 12.89 1.70 13.18
CA LEU A 191 11.56 1.58 12.59
C LEU A 191 10.50 1.13 13.62
N GLU A 192 10.83 0.24 14.55
CA GLU A 192 9.92 -0.24 15.59
C GLU A 192 9.56 0.88 16.56
N HIS A 193 10.55 1.67 16.99
CA HIS A 193 10.32 2.83 17.87
C HIS A 193 9.58 3.96 17.16
N GLY A 194 9.89 4.25 15.89
CA GLY A 194 9.17 5.25 15.09
C GLY A 194 7.69 4.90 14.91
N VAL A 195 7.38 3.62 14.65
CA VAL A 195 6.00 3.12 14.60
C VAL A 195 5.32 3.26 15.96
N ARG A 196 5.97 2.84 17.06
CA ARG A 196 5.40 2.98 18.41
C ARG A 196 5.13 4.43 18.80
N LEU A 197 5.97 5.37 18.38
CA LEU A 197 5.79 6.80 18.65
C LEU A 197 4.56 7.38 17.94
N THR A 198 4.24 6.87 16.76
CA THR A 198 3.11 7.33 15.93
C THR A 198 1.80 6.57 16.20
N GLN A 199 1.87 5.41 16.86
CA GLN A 199 0.72 4.58 17.20
C GLN A 199 -0.18 5.21 18.28
N ASP A 200 0.40 5.84 19.31
CA ASP A 200 -0.38 6.48 20.38
C ASP A 200 -0.49 8.00 20.14
N PRO A 201 -1.68 8.52 19.80
CA PRO A 201 -1.87 9.95 19.57
C PRO A 201 -1.59 10.80 20.82
N LYS A 202 -1.69 10.23 22.03
CA LYS A 202 -1.40 10.96 23.27
C LYS A 202 0.06 11.37 23.38
N ILE A 203 0.97 10.55 22.86
CA ILE A 203 2.41 10.86 22.86
C ILE A 203 2.64 12.08 21.98
N PHE A 204 2.11 12.07 20.76
CA PHE A 204 2.26 13.18 19.82
C PHE A 204 1.64 14.48 20.33
N ILE A 205 0.45 14.41 20.93
CA ILE A 205 -0.22 15.56 21.55
C ILE A 205 0.63 16.12 22.69
N SER A 206 1.19 15.24 23.54
CA SER A 206 2.03 15.69 24.66
C SER A 206 3.30 16.37 24.16
N ILE A 207 3.95 15.86 23.12
CA ILE A 207 5.11 16.50 22.48
C ILE A 207 4.72 17.88 21.92
N LEU A 208 3.55 17.99 21.27
CA LEU A 208 3.06 19.24 20.72
C LEU A 208 2.76 20.27 21.81
N ASP A 209 2.08 19.87 22.88
CA ASP A 209 1.79 20.72 24.05
C ASP A 209 3.09 21.22 24.71
N ILE A 210 4.13 20.37 24.74
CA ILE A 210 5.47 20.75 25.23
C ILE A 210 6.09 21.82 24.34
N ALA A 211 6.07 21.63 23.02
CA ALA A 211 6.63 22.59 22.07
C ALA A 211 5.91 23.95 22.16
N ASP A 212 4.58 23.94 22.25
CA ASP A 212 3.74 25.15 22.34
C ASP A 212 3.85 25.86 23.70
N SER A 213 4.23 25.14 24.77
CA SER A 213 4.40 25.72 26.11
C SER A 213 5.53 26.76 26.20
N GLY A 214 6.36 26.91 25.16
CA GLY A 214 7.44 27.90 25.12
C GLY A 214 8.62 27.56 26.06
N TRP A 215 8.66 26.34 26.58
CA TRP A 215 9.72 25.85 27.47
C TRP A 215 11.13 25.96 26.85
N PHE A 216 11.23 25.80 25.54
CA PHE A 216 12.51 25.90 24.80
C PHE A 216 13.08 27.34 24.73
N GLY A 217 12.34 28.37 25.18
CA GLY A 217 12.75 29.78 25.08
C GLY A 217 13.74 30.28 26.15
N SER A 218 14.22 29.42 27.06
CA SER A 218 15.08 29.81 28.19
C SER A 218 16.56 29.43 28.01
N GLN A 219 16.86 28.46 27.15
CA GLN A 219 18.24 28.04 26.86
C GLN A 219 18.73 28.89 25.67
N GLY A 220 19.55 29.89 25.96
CA GLY A 220 20.16 30.74 24.94
C GLY A 220 21.16 29.96 24.09
N GLU A 221 20.67 29.29 23.06
CA GLU A 221 21.45 28.93 21.89
C GLU A 221 20.71 29.38 20.64
N THR A 222 21.33 30.33 19.94
CA THR A 222 20.85 30.85 18.67
C THR A 222 20.93 29.74 17.63
N PHE A 223 19.82 29.03 17.39
CA PHE A 223 19.63 28.25 16.18
C PHE A 223 19.28 29.20 15.03
N ALA A 224 20.30 29.93 14.58
CA ALA A 224 20.28 30.70 13.36
C ALA A 224 21.00 29.89 12.27
N ASP A 225 20.34 28.89 11.70
CA ASP A 225 20.36 28.66 10.25
C ASP A 225 19.25 27.69 9.83
N HIS A 226 18.73 27.86 8.63
CA HIS A 226 17.54 27.23 8.03
C HIS A 226 16.20 27.80 8.50
N GLY A 227 15.91 28.97 7.95
CA GLY A 227 14.73 29.79 8.21
C GLY A 227 13.40 29.06 8.08
N VAL A 228 12.68 29.05 9.20
CA VAL A 228 11.22 29.15 9.22
C VAL A 228 10.89 30.28 10.19
N VAL A 229 10.64 31.47 9.66
CA VAL A 229 10.13 32.61 10.44
C VAL A 229 8.65 32.32 10.68
N VAL A 230 8.31 31.72 11.82
CA VAL A 230 6.92 31.73 12.31
C VAL A 230 6.69 33.11 12.90
N ALA A 231 5.90 33.92 12.18
CA ALA A 231 5.49 35.24 12.63
C ALA A 231 4.74 35.12 13.97
N GLN A 232 5.32 35.68 15.01
CA GLN A 232 4.72 35.77 16.34
C GLN A 232 3.59 36.83 16.29
N GLN A 233 2.37 36.38 16.00
CA GLN A 233 1.17 37.22 16.06
C GLN A 233 0.87 37.53 17.53
N SER A 234 1.35 38.67 18.00
CA SER A 234 0.94 39.31 19.25
C SER A 234 -0.59 39.38 19.34
N ARG A 235 -1.19 38.61 20.25
CA ARG A 235 -2.57 38.83 20.70
C ARG A 235 -2.56 39.99 21.69
N GLY A 236 -2.88 41.18 21.19
CA GLY A 236 -3.26 42.31 22.02
C GLY A 236 -4.51 41.99 22.85
N HIS A 237 -4.48 42.37 24.12
CA HIS A 237 -5.64 42.46 25.00
C HIS A 237 -5.80 43.95 25.35
N TRP A 238 -6.86 44.56 24.79
CA TRP A 238 -7.43 45.91 25.00
C TRP A 238 -6.56 47.14 24.69
#